data_AF-A0A2N4YXH8-F1
#
_entry.id   AF-A0A2N4YXH8-F1
#
_cell.length_a   1.000
_cell.length_b   1.000
_cell.length_c   1.000
_cell.angle_alpha   90.00
_cell.angle_beta   90.00
_cell.angle_gamma   90.00
#
_symmetry.space_group_name_H-M   'P 1'
#
loop_
_entity.id
_entity.type
_entity.pdbx_description
1 polymer ?
#
loop_
_entity_poly.entity_id
_entity_poly.type
_entity_poly.pdbx_seq_one_letter_code
_entity_poly.pdbx_strand_id
1 'polypeptide(L)'
;CQQEVFGPGLSVTRLEADSAESFLRQAIGYANQRLQGTLGANIVIHPRTRKAIGRKRFNALIAELRYGTVAINCWSGVAFLLAPCPWGAFPGHTLDDIQSGRGKVHNSFMLEKTERTVIEAPFRPFPRSLWHGELTLMPLPPWFITHRGQEAVAQKLVDFYHRPRWRKLPAILWRALRG
;
A
#
# COMPACT_ATOMS: atom_id res chain seq x y z
N CYS A 1 10.92 9.85 13.72
CA CYS A 1 12.13 9.02 13.55
C CYS A 1 12.97 9.70 12.48
N GLN A 2 14.07 10.35 12.85
CA GLN A 2 14.93 11.09 11.91
C GLN A 2 16.11 10.26 11.40
N GLN A 3 16.27 9.03 11.91
CA GLN A 3 17.30 8.09 11.52
C GLN A 3 16.66 6.77 11.14
N GLU A 4 17.11 6.19 10.05
CA GLU A 4 16.75 4.85 9.63
C GLU A 4 17.46 3.80 10.50
N VAL A 5 16.68 2.86 11.05
CA VAL A 5 17.20 1.67 11.72
C VAL A 5 17.07 0.52 10.73
N PHE A 6 18.18 0.13 10.10
CA PHE A 6 18.21 -0.96 9.12
C PHE A 6 18.22 -2.34 9.81
N GLY A 7 17.13 -2.61 10.55
CA GLY A 7 16.93 -3.79 11.38
C GLY A 7 15.51 -3.81 11.97
N PRO A 8 15.20 -4.73 12.90
CA PRO A 8 13.88 -4.80 13.52
C PRO A 8 13.66 -3.62 14.48
N GLY A 9 13.08 -2.52 13.97
CA GLY A 9 12.76 -1.33 14.74
C GLY A 9 11.40 -0.72 14.36
N LEU A 10 10.66 -0.22 15.35
CA LEU A 10 9.42 0.52 15.16
C LEU A 10 9.37 1.71 16.12
N SER A 11 9.10 2.89 15.57
CA SER A 11 8.80 4.10 16.36
C SER A 11 7.33 4.43 16.25
N VAL A 12 6.72 4.87 17.36
CA VAL A 12 5.32 5.29 17.41
C VAL A 12 5.25 6.77 17.79
N THR A 13 4.66 7.58 16.92
CA THR A 13 4.36 9.00 17.20
C THR A 13 2.84 9.17 17.28
N ARG A 14 2.37 9.84 18.33
CA ARG A 14 0.97 10.26 18.46
C ARG A 14 0.85 11.73 18.04
N LEU A 15 -0.18 12.03 17.26
CA LEU A 15 -0.47 13.38 16.78
C LEU A 15 -1.86 13.76 17.26
N GLU A 16 -1.98 14.92 17.88
CA GLU A 16 -3.27 15.46 18.33
C GLU A 16 -4.03 16.09 17.15
N ALA A 17 -5.32 15.82 17.06
CA ALA A 17 -6.15 16.31 15.96
C ALA A 17 -7.64 16.30 16.31
N ASP A 18 -8.35 17.35 15.90
CA ASP A 18 -9.78 17.53 16.22
C ASP A 18 -10.72 16.66 15.35
N SER A 19 -10.21 16.06 14.27
CA SER A 19 -10.98 15.20 13.37
C SER A 19 -10.08 14.22 12.61
N ALA A 20 -10.68 13.22 11.98
CA ALA A 20 -9.94 12.28 11.13
C ALA A 20 -9.29 12.97 9.91
N GLU A 21 -9.92 14.00 9.35
CA GLU A 21 -9.34 14.77 8.26
C GLU A 21 -8.13 15.57 8.74
N SER A 22 -8.25 16.29 9.86
CA SER A 22 -7.15 17.07 10.40
C SER A 22 -6.01 16.18 10.88
N PHE A 23 -6.30 14.98 11.39
CA PHE A 23 -5.30 13.96 11.71
C PHE A 23 -4.54 13.53 10.46
N LEU A 24 -5.25 13.14 9.39
CA LEU A 24 -4.61 12.68 8.16
C LEU A 24 -3.72 13.77 7.55
N ARG A 25 -4.21 15.02 7.51
CA ARG A 25 -3.43 16.17 7.06
C ARG A 25 -2.16 16.37 7.88
N GLN A 26 -2.26 16.32 9.22
CA GLN A 26 -1.10 16.47 10.11
C GLN A 26 -0.12 15.31 9.97
N ALA A 27 -0.60 14.08 9.84
CA ALA A 27 0.23 12.90 9.62
C ALA A 27 1.01 12.99 8.30
N ILE A 28 0.37 13.47 7.22
CA ILE A 28 1.02 13.71 5.94
C ILE A 28 2.08 14.81 6.06
N GLY A 29 1.77 15.92 6.72
CA GLY A 29 2.74 16.99 6.98
C GLY A 29 3.95 16.50 7.77
N TYR A 30 3.71 15.76 8.86
CA TYR A 30 4.76 15.15 9.66
C TYR A 30 5.61 14.17 8.85
N ALA A 31 4.99 13.29 8.06
CA ALA A 31 5.70 12.33 7.23
C ALA A 31 6.59 13.03 6.20
N ASN A 32 6.04 14.01 5.46
CA ASN A 32 6.77 14.75 4.44
C ASN A 32 7.94 15.60 4.98
N GLN A 33 7.86 16.06 6.23
CA GLN A 33 8.80 17.06 6.77
C GLN A 33 9.75 16.52 7.83
N ARG A 34 9.41 15.42 8.50
CA ARG A 34 10.13 14.94 9.70
C ARG A 34 10.65 13.52 9.61
N LEU A 35 10.15 12.71 8.67
CA LEU A 35 10.61 11.33 8.51
C LEU A 35 11.67 11.24 7.43
N GLN A 36 12.68 10.39 7.67
CA GLN A 36 13.69 10.05 6.68
C GLN A 36 13.11 8.99 5.71
N GLY A 37 13.43 9.13 4.43
CA GLY A 37 12.97 8.24 3.37
C GLY A 37 11.56 8.52 2.86
N THR A 38 11.35 8.22 1.57
CA THR A 38 10.07 8.45 0.86
C THR A 38 9.65 7.25 0.01
N LEU A 39 10.12 6.04 0.34
CA LEU A 39 9.85 4.83 -0.46
C LEU A 39 8.37 4.44 -0.46
N GLY A 40 7.82 4.16 0.72
CA GLY A 40 6.48 3.62 0.88
C GLY A 40 5.79 4.14 2.15
N ALA A 41 4.51 4.48 2.03
CA ALA A 41 3.66 4.87 3.14
C ALA A 41 2.38 4.01 3.16
N ASN A 42 1.93 3.64 4.35
CA ASN A 42 0.70 2.87 4.55
C ASN A 42 -0.30 3.73 5.33
N ILE A 43 -1.53 3.83 4.83
CA ILE A 43 -2.65 4.51 5.48
C ILE A 43 -3.69 3.45 5.82
N VAL A 44 -3.98 3.30 7.11
CA VAL A 44 -5.02 2.40 7.61
C VAL A 44 -6.23 3.25 8.00
N ILE A 45 -7.33 3.11 7.26
CA ILE A 45 -8.52 3.96 7.41
C ILE A 45 -9.81 3.14 7.26
N HIS A 46 -10.71 3.29 8.23
CA HIS A 46 -12.01 2.64 8.20
C HIS A 46 -12.91 3.26 7.10
N PRO A 47 -13.77 2.46 6.41
CA PRO A 47 -14.59 2.96 5.29
C PRO A 47 -15.54 4.09 5.68
N ARG A 48 -16.12 4.04 6.88
CA ARG A 48 -16.97 5.11 7.41
C ARG A 48 -16.20 6.42 7.58
N THR A 49 -14.98 6.36 8.09
CA THR A 49 -14.10 7.52 8.27
C THR A 49 -13.69 8.10 6.91
N ARG A 50 -13.30 7.24 5.96
CA ARG A 50 -12.98 7.67 4.58
C ARG A 50 -14.19 8.33 3.90
N LYS A 51 -15.39 7.79 4.11
CA LYS A 51 -16.64 8.37 3.59
C LYS A 51 -16.95 9.73 4.23
N ALA A 52 -16.71 9.89 5.53
CA ALA A 52 -16.92 11.15 6.24
C ALA A 52 -15.96 12.27 5.76
N ILE A 53 -14.70 11.93 5.47
CA ILE A 53 -13.75 12.87 4.82
C ILE A 53 -14.21 13.22 3.40
N GLY A 54 -14.80 12.24 2.70
CA GLY A 54 -15.28 12.40 1.33
C GLY A 54 -14.17 12.12 0.30
N ARG A 55 -14.55 11.46 -0.81
CA ARG A 55 -13.59 10.93 -1.80
C ARG A 55 -12.70 12.01 -2.41
N LYS A 56 -13.27 13.16 -2.80
CA LYS A 56 -12.51 14.27 -3.41
C LYS A 56 -11.45 14.80 -2.46
N ARG A 57 -11.84 15.05 -1.20
CA ARG A 57 -10.95 15.58 -0.17
C ARG A 57 -9.87 14.58 0.22
N PHE A 58 -10.26 13.31 0.40
CA PHE A 58 -9.33 12.23 0.67
C PHE A 58 -8.28 12.12 -0.44
N ASN A 59 -8.69 12.10 -1.71
CA ASN A 59 -7.75 12.04 -2.84
C ASN A 59 -6.81 13.24 -2.90
N ALA A 60 -7.30 14.45 -2.58
CA ALA A 60 -6.46 15.64 -2.49
C ALA A 60 -5.39 15.49 -1.40
N LEU A 61 -5.75 14.99 -0.22
CA LEU A 61 -4.79 14.70 0.86
C LEU A 61 -3.76 13.64 0.42
N ILE A 62 -4.20 12.55 -0.22
CA ILE A 62 -3.27 11.52 -0.74
C ILE A 62 -2.29 12.11 -1.76
N ALA A 63 -2.73 13.06 -2.59
CA ALA A 63 -1.86 13.76 -3.54
C ALA A 63 -0.80 14.64 -2.85
N GLU A 64 -1.00 15.06 -1.61
CA GLU A 64 0.01 15.81 -0.83
C GLU A 64 1.08 14.90 -0.22
N LEU A 65 0.84 13.59 -0.07
CA LEU A 65 1.80 12.66 0.54
C LEU A 65 2.95 12.29 -0.40
N ARG A 66 4.14 12.83 -0.15
CA ARG A 66 5.33 12.74 -1.01
C ARG A 66 6.09 11.43 -0.80
N TYR A 67 5.38 10.32 -0.98
CA TYR A 67 5.94 8.97 -0.97
C TYR A 67 5.72 8.32 -2.33
N GLY A 68 6.72 7.60 -2.81
CA GLY A 68 6.68 7.02 -4.14
C GLY A 68 5.77 5.79 -4.24
N THR A 69 5.40 5.18 -3.13
CA THR A 69 4.27 4.26 -3.02
C THR A 69 3.38 4.64 -1.85
N VAL A 70 2.08 4.76 -2.08
CA VAL A 70 1.07 4.95 -1.03
C VAL A 70 0.09 3.79 -1.07
N ALA A 71 -0.02 3.08 0.05
CA ALA A 71 -0.94 1.97 0.20
C ALA A 71 -2.07 2.34 1.17
N ILE A 72 -3.31 2.10 0.76
CA ILE A 72 -4.50 2.34 1.58
C ILE A 72 -5.09 0.99 1.96
N ASN A 73 -5.09 0.69 3.26
CA ASN A 73 -5.57 -0.58 3.85
C ASN A 73 -4.88 -1.86 3.35
N CYS A 74 -3.74 -1.75 2.69
CA CYS A 74 -2.88 -2.88 2.32
C CYS A 74 -1.43 -2.57 2.65
N TRP A 75 -0.58 -3.60 2.55
CA TRP A 75 0.86 -3.45 2.69
C TRP A 75 1.45 -2.85 1.42
N SER A 76 2.21 -1.78 1.55
CA SER A 76 2.90 -1.12 0.43
C SER A 76 3.74 -2.08 -0.41
N GLY A 77 4.37 -3.09 0.20
CA GLY A 77 5.13 -4.12 -0.53
C GLY A 77 4.34 -4.86 -1.61
N VAL A 78 3.01 -4.86 -1.57
CA VAL A 78 2.18 -5.41 -2.66
C VAL A 78 2.44 -4.67 -3.98
N ALA A 79 2.70 -3.35 -3.96
CA ALA A 79 3.02 -2.61 -5.17
C ALA A 79 4.34 -3.07 -5.80
N PHE A 80 5.35 -3.42 -4.99
CA PHE A 80 6.61 -4.00 -5.48
C PHE A 80 6.39 -5.34 -6.20
N LEU A 81 5.44 -6.14 -5.72
CA LEU A 81 5.12 -7.44 -6.35
C LEU A 81 4.37 -7.30 -7.68
N LEU A 82 3.88 -6.12 -8.02
CA LEU A 82 3.14 -5.85 -9.26
C LEU A 82 4.08 -5.19 -10.27
N ALA A 83 4.59 -5.96 -11.23
CA ALA A 83 5.50 -5.45 -12.27
C ALA A 83 5.03 -4.16 -12.99
N PRO A 84 3.73 -3.92 -13.21
CA PRO A 84 3.25 -2.66 -13.79
C PRO A 84 3.39 -1.43 -12.89
N CYS A 85 3.47 -1.60 -11.57
CA CYS A 85 3.49 -0.50 -10.61
C CYS A 85 4.91 0.05 -10.45
N PRO A 86 5.18 1.33 -10.79
CA PRO A 86 6.47 1.95 -10.47
C PRO A 86 6.78 1.92 -8.97
N TRP A 87 7.99 1.52 -8.61
CA TRP A 87 8.47 1.44 -7.22
C TRP A 87 9.77 2.18 -7.02
N GLY A 88 9.81 3.08 -6.06
CA GLY A 88 11.00 3.88 -5.71
C GLY A 88 10.58 5.18 -5.06
N ALA A 89 11.52 6.03 -4.68
CA ALA A 89 11.26 7.28 -3.94
C ALA A 89 10.31 8.24 -4.67
N PHE A 90 9.69 9.14 -3.92
CA PHE A 90 9.07 10.32 -4.51
C PHE A 90 10.13 11.22 -5.19
N PRO A 91 9.86 11.83 -6.35
CA PRO A 91 10.85 12.68 -7.05
C PRO A 91 11.30 13.89 -6.22
N GLY A 92 12.58 14.26 -6.33
CA GLY A 92 13.11 15.51 -5.76
C GLY A 92 14.43 15.37 -4.99
N HIS A 93 14.87 14.14 -4.68
CA HIS A 93 16.11 13.90 -3.93
C HIS A 93 17.36 14.27 -4.71
N THR A 94 18.34 14.84 -4.02
CA THR A 94 19.67 15.18 -4.57
C THR A 94 20.61 13.97 -4.45
N LEU A 95 21.85 14.08 -4.95
CA LEU A 95 22.85 13.03 -4.72
C LEU A 95 23.39 13.05 -3.29
N ASP A 96 23.53 14.25 -2.71
CA ASP A 96 24.03 14.43 -1.35
C ASP A 96 23.00 14.04 -0.28
N ASP A 97 21.71 14.06 -0.64
CA ASP A 97 20.62 13.56 0.21
C ASP A 97 19.70 12.63 -0.59
N ILE A 98 20.16 11.39 -0.79
CA ILE A 98 19.49 10.42 -1.66
C ILE A 98 18.19 9.86 -1.08
N GLN A 99 18.03 9.89 0.25
CA GLN A 99 16.87 9.36 0.97
C GLN A 99 16.52 7.93 0.52
N SER A 100 15.48 7.74 -0.31
CA SER A 100 15.06 6.43 -0.82
C SER A 100 15.42 6.17 -2.30
N GLY A 101 16.31 6.98 -2.90
CA GLY A 101 16.74 6.87 -4.29
C GLY A 101 16.19 7.95 -5.23
N ARG A 102 16.63 7.94 -6.50
CA ARG A 102 16.18 8.88 -7.56
C ARG A 102 15.54 8.19 -8.78
N GLY A 103 15.42 6.87 -8.75
CA GLY A 103 14.86 6.06 -9.83
C GLY A 103 13.63 5.29 -9.41
N LYS A 104 13.02 4.63 -10.40
CA LYS A 104 11.95 3.65 -10.19
C LYS A 104 12.38 2.32 -10.79
N VAL A 105 12.19 1.25 -10.03
CA VAL A 105 12.16 -0.12 -10.54
C VAL A 105 10.69 -0.53 -10.75
N HIS A 106 10.47 -1.71 -11.31
CA HIS A 106 9.15 -2.08 -11.84
C HIS A 106 8.73 -1.03 -12.89
N ASN A 107 7.44 -0.71 -13.11
CA ASN A 107 6.99 0.14 -14.25
C ASN A 107 7.10 -0.53 -15.63
N SER A 108 6.56 -1.75 -15.78
CA SER A 108 6.56 -2.47 -17.07
C SER A 108 5.85 -1.72 -18.21
N PHE A 109 5.04 -0.71 -17.89
CA PHE A 109 4.39 0.16 -18.88
C PHE A 109 5.24 1.38 -19.28
N MET A 110 6.44 1.53 -18.73
CA MET A 110 7.37 2.61 -19.06
C MET A 110 6.74 4.01 -18.92
N LEU A 111 5.86 4.19 -17.94
CA LEU A 111 5.23 5.48 -17.65
C LEU A 111 6.29 6.51 -17.28
N GLU A 112 6.29 7.64 -17.98
CA GLU A 112 7.20 8.74 -17.71
C GLU A 112 6.72 9.62 -16.55
N LYS A 113 7.67 10.29 -15.89
CA LYS A 113 7.41 11.32 -14.85
C LYS A 113 6.46 10.84 -13.74
N THR A 114 6.55 9.56 -13.39
CA THR A 114 5.73 8.98 -12.32
C THR A 114 6.19 9.47 -10.96
N GLU A 115 5.30 10.19 -10.28
CA GLU A 115 5.57 10.61 -8.90
C GLU A 115 5.41 9.43 -7.93
N ARG A 116 4.28 8.72 -8.05
CA ARG A 116 3.89 7.69 -7.10
C ARG A 116 2.98 6.63 -7.70
N THR A 117 2.97 5.47 -7.04
CA THR A 117 1.94 4.44 -7.16
C THR A 117 0.98 4.54 -5.98
N VAL A 118 -0.33 4.52 -6.22
CA VAL A 118 -1.33 4.38 -5.15
C VAL A 118 -2.03 3.03 -5.31
N ILE A 119 -1.96 2.18 -4.28
CA ILE A 119 -2.69 0.91 -4.22
C ILE A 119 -3.71 0.94 -3.09
N GLU A 120 -4.87 0.32 -3.32
CA GLU A 120 -5.96 0.28 -2.35
C GLU A 120 -6.49 -1.14 -2.19
N ALA A 121 -6.85 -1.50 -0.97
CA ALA A 121 -7.58 -2.71 -0.63
C ALA A 121 -8.74 -2.37 0.33
N PRO A 122 -9.72 -3.26 0.52
CA PRO A 122 -10.70 -3.09 1.58
C PRO A 122 -10.07 -3.12 2.97
N PHE A 123 -10.69 -2.42 3.92
CA PHE A 123 -10.28 -2.43 5.32
C PHE A 123 -10.41 -3.81 5.97
N ARG A 124 -11.36 -4.64 5.51
CA ARG A 124 -11.53 -6.03 5.95
C ARG A 124 -11.64 -6.96 4.75
N PRO A 125 -11.13 -8.20 4.84
CA PRO A 125 -11.38 -9.20 3.80
C PRO A 125 -12.85 -9.62 3.77
N PHE A 126 -13.26 -10.19 2.64
CA PHE A 126 -14.55 -10.86 2.49
C PHE A 126 -14.71 -11.99 3.52
N PRO A 127 -15.92 -12.23 4.08
CA PRO A 127 -17.18 -11.52 3.82
C PRO A 127 -17.39 -10.24 4.63
N ARG A 128 -16.50 -9.93 5.58
CA ARG A 128 -16.66 -8.77 6.48
C ARG A 128 -16.64 -7.44 5.73
N SER A 129 -15.95 -7.32 4.60
CA SER A 129 -16.01 -6.16 3.71
C SER A 129 -17.45 -5.75 3.39
N LEU A 130 -18.29 -6.72 2.99
CA LEU A 130 -19.68 -6.46 2.59
C LEU A 130 -20.52 -5.91 3.73
N TRP A 131 -20.40 -6.49 4.92
CA TRP A 131 -21.12 -6.02 6.12
C TRP A 131 -20.70 -4.62 6.57
N HIS A 132 -19.53 -4.15 6.13
CA HIS A 132 -18.99 -2.84 6.47
C HIS A 132 -19.00 -1.84 5.31
N GLY A 133 -19.77 -2.11 4.25
CA GLY A 133 -20.05 -1.18 3.16
C GLY A 133 -18.99 -1.15 2.06
N GLU A 134 -18.09 -2.13 2.00
CA GLU A 134 -17.13 -2.30 0.92
C GLU A 134 -17.58 -3.44 -0.01
N LEU A 135 -18.01 -3.10 -1.23
CA LEU A 135 -18.49 -4.06 -2.23
C LEU A 135 -17.32 -4.78 -2.92
N THR A 136 -16.64 -5.65 -2.19
CA THR A 136 -15.51 -6.44 -2.72
C THR A 136 -15.52 -7.86 -2.20
N LEU A 137 -15.15 -8.78 -3.10
CA LEU A 137 -14.99 -10.21 -2.86
C LEU A 137 -13.53 -10.58 -2.58
N MET A 138 -12.68 -9.61 -2.25
CA MET A 138 -11.26 -9.88 -1.97
C MET A 138 -11.15 -10.84 -0.76
N PRO A 139 -10.61 -12.06 -0.94
CA PRO A 139 -10.43 -13.01 0.16
C PRO A 139 -9.40 -12.49 1.16
N LEU A 140 -9.18 -13.24 2.25
CA LEU A 140 -8.06 -12.97 3.15
C LEU A 140 -6.77 -12.89 2.32
N PRO A 141 -6.02 -11.78 2.34
CA PRO A 141 -4.85 -11.69 1.49
C PRO A 141 -3.72 -12.61 1.93
N PRO A 142 -2.95 -13.17 0.98
CA PRO A 142 -1.83 -14.07 1.31
C PRO A 142 -0.64 -13.34 1.96
N TRP A 143 -0.62 -12.00 2.02
CA TRP A 143 0.40 -11.27 2.79
C TRP A 143 0.02 -11.07 4.26
N PHE A 144 -1.18 -11.48 4.69
CA PHE A 144 -1.56 -11.41 6.10
C PHE A 144 -0.94 -12.59 6.84
N ILE A 145 -0.17 -12.33 7.90
CA ILE A 145 0.47 -13.37 8.74
C ILE A 145 -0.51 -14.43 9.27
N THR A 146 -1.80 -14.14 9.32
CA THR A 146 -2.86 -15.06 9.79
C THR A 146 -3.39 -15.99 8.72
N HIS A 147 -3.04 -15.80 7.45
CA HIS A 147 -3.51 -16.65 6.36
C HIS A 147 -2.81 -18.02 6.45
N ARG A 148 -3.55 -19.11 6.69
CA ARG A 148 -2.93 -20.43 6.94
C ARG A 148 -2.39 -21.10 5.68
N GLY A 149 -2.87 -20.69 4.50
CA GLY A 149 -2.50 -21.26 3.20
C GLY A 149 -1.51 -20.43 2.38
N GLN A 150 -0.69 -19.57 3.00
CA GLN A 150 0.17 -18.61 2.27
C GLN A 150 1.07 -19.29 1.24
N GLU A 151 1.79 -20.32 1.64
CA GLU A 151 2.74 -21.06 0.79
C GLU A 151 2.03 -21.67 -0.43
N ALA A 152 0.91 -22.34 -0.20
CA ALA A 152 0.13 -22.96 -1.27
C ALA A 152 -0.44 -21.93 -2.27
N VAL A 153 -0.83 -20.74 -1.78
CA VAL A 153 -1.26 -19.63 -2.65
C VAL A 153 -0.06 -19.07 -3.41
N ALA A 154 1.07 -18.84 -2.74
CA ALA A 154 2.30 -18.33 -3.35
C ALA A 154 2.81 -19.25 -4.47
N GLN A 155 2.88 -20.56 -4.23
CA GLN A 155 3.29 -21.55 -5.24
C GLN A 155 2.41 -21.48 -6.49
N LYS A 156 1.08 -21.40 -6.31
CA LYS A 156 0.15 -21.30 -7.44
C LYS A 156 0.26 -19.98 -8.18
N LEU A 157 0.53 -18.88 -7.48
CA LEU A 157 0.80 -17.59 -8.10
C LEU A 157 2.09 -17.65 -8.93
N VAL A 158 3.17 -18.23 -8.39
CA VAL A 158 4.42 -18.45 -9.14
C VAL A 158 4.18 -19.30 -10.38
N ASP A 159 3.46 -20.42 -10.26
CA ASP A 159 3.11 -21.26 -11.41
C ASP A 159 2.31 -20.48 -12.46
N PHE A 160 1.40 -19.61 -12.03
CA PHE A 160 0.61 -18.76 -12.93
C PHE A 160 1.48 -17.72 -13.63
N TYR A 161 2.37 -17.03 -12.92
CA TYR A 161 3.30 -16.06 -13.52
C TYR A 161 4.28 -16.73 -14.50
N HIS A 162 4.77 -17.94 -14.20
CA HIS A 162 5.65 -18.68 -15.10
C HIS A 162 4.95 -19.05 -16.42
N ARG A 163 3.70 -19.52 -16.36
CA ARG A 163 2.89 -19.86 -17.57
C ARG A 163 1.42 -19.48 -17.35
N PRO A 164 1.01 -18.25 -17.72
CA PRO A 164 -0.35 -17.77 -17.49
C PRO A 164 -1.37 -18.60 -18.25
N ARG A 165 -2.34 -19.15 -17.53
CA ARG A 165 -3.47 -19.90 -18.10
C ARG A 165 -4.71 -19.65 -17.27
N TRP A 166 -5.82 -19.24 -17.89
CA TRP A 166 -7.10 -18.99 -17.21
C TRP A 166 -7.56 -20.14 -16.30
N ARG A 167 -7.31 -21.39 -16.72
CA ARG A 167 -7.62 -22.61 -15.95
C ARG A 167 -6.91 -22.73 -14.59
N LYS A 168 -5.84 -21.97 -14.35
CA LYS A 168 -5.14 -21.96 -13.04
C LYS A 168 -5.84 -21.05 -12.02
N LEU A 169 -6.63 -20.06 -12.47
CA LEU A 169 -7.27 -19.08 -11.60
C LEU A 169 -8.25 -19.70 -10.59
N PRO A 170 -9.13 -20.66 -10.96
CA PRO A 170 -10.03 -21.28 -9.99
C PRO A 170 -9.28 -21.94 -8.82
N ALA A 171 -8.14 -22.59 -9.11
CA ALA A 171 -7.34 -23.24 -8.08
C ALA A 171 -6.62 -22.24 -7.15
N ILE A 172 -6.24 -21.06 -7.66
CA ILE A 172 -5.67 -19.97 -6.85
C ILE A 172 -6.76 -19.41 -5.93
N LEU A 173 -7.92 -19.06 -6.49
CA LEU A 173 -9.05 -18.49 -5.76
C LEU A 173 -9.54 -19.44 -4.66
N TRP A 174 -9.69 -20.73 -4.98
CA TRP A 174 -10.12 -21.73 -4.01
C TRP A 174 -9.14 -21.86 -2.83
N ARG A 175 -7.83 -21.76 -3.06
CA ARG A 175 -6.83 -21.78 -1.99
C ARG A 175 -6.84 -20.49 -1.18
N ALA A 176 -6.97 -19.33 -1.83
CA ALA A 176 -7.03 -18.04 -1.16
C ALA A 176 -8.28 -17.89 -0.26
N LEU A 177 -9.41 -18.50 -0.65
CA LEU A 177 -10.64 -18.49 0.15
C LEU A 177 -10.59 -19.40 1.40
N ARG A 178 -9.63 -20.32 1.48
CA ARG A 178 -9.48 -21.28 2.61
C ARG A 178 -8.35 -20.89 3.56
N GLY A 179 -7.80 -19.69 3.40
CA GLY A 179 -6.73 -19.13 4.24
C GLY A 179 -7.19 -18.62 5.59
#